data_AF-A0A2V8NPA5-F1
#
_entry.id   AF-A0A2V8NPA5-F1
#
_cell.length_a   1.000
_cell.length_b   1.000
_cell.length_c   1.000
_cell.angle_alpha   90.00
_cell.angle_beta   90.00
_cell.angle_gamma   90.00
#
_symmetry.space_group_name_H-M   'P 1'
#
loop_
_entity.id
_entity.type
_entity.pdbx_description
1 polymer ?
#
loop_
_entity_poly.entity_id
_entity_poly.type
_entity_poly.pdbx_seq_one_letter_code
_entity_poly.pdbx_strand_id
1 'polypeptide(L)'
;MKTFYVTTPIYYANSFPHLGSLYPTIVADSLRRHYRQRGYETYFLTGTDEHGINIQRLAERRGITPKQYADEIVASFKKTFGEFGLDTEHGG
;
A
#
# COMPACT_ATOMS: atom_id res chain seq x y z
N MET A 1 -16.04 18.18 -16.00
CA MET A 1 -14.99 17.14 -15.94
C MET A 1 -15.40 16.12 -14.89
N LYS A 2 -15.36 14.81 -15.17
CA LYS A 2 -15.78 13.78 -14.21
C LYS A 2 -14.55 13.24 -13.47
N THR A 3 -14.70 12.97 -12.18
CA THR A 3 -13.62 12.47 -11.32
C THR A 3 -13.93 11.06 -10.83
N PHE A 4 -12.91 10.21 -10.75
CA PHE A 4 -12.97 8.88 -10.14
C PHE A 4 -11.89 8.77 -9.06
N TYR A 5 -12.32 8.60 -7.81
CA TYR A 5 -11.42 8.40 -6.69
C TYR A 5 -11.60 6.98 -6.16
N VAL A 6 -10.51 6.20 -6.15
CA VAL A 6 -10.49 4.83 -5.63
C VAL A 6 -9.47 4.72 -4.51
N THR A 7 -9.79 3.91 -3.51
CA THR A 7 -8.86 3.57 -2.42
C THR A 7 -8.77 2.06 -2.24
N THR A 8 -7.67 1.60 -1.63
CA THR A 8 -7.62 0.28 -0.97
C THR A 8 -7.74 0.46 0.54
N PRO A 9 -7.88 -0.63 1.31
CA PRO A 9 -7.48 -0.60 2.71
C PRO A 9 -6.03 -0.15 2.84
N ILE A 10 -5.69 0.38 4.02
CA ILE A 10 -4.29 0.49 4.46
C ILE A 10 -3.85 -0.86 5.03
N TYR A 11 -2.69 -1.36 4.61
CA TYR A 11 -2.20 -2.70 4.96
C TYR A 11 -1.39 -2.66 6.26
N TYR A 12 -1.62 -3.61 7.16
CA TYR A 12 -0.87 -3.64 8.42
C TYR A 12 0.64 -3.77 8.19
N ALA A 13 1.41 -2.83 8.76
CA ALA A 13 2.87 -2.84 8.70
C ALA A 13 3.50 -3.86 9.67
N ASN A 14 2.79 -4.94 10.02
CA ASN A 14 3.28 -6.03 10.86
C ASN A 14 3.74 -7.25 10.04
N SER A 15 3.44 -7.29 8.74
CA SER A 15 3.78 -8.38 7.82
C SER A 15 4.23 -7.84 6.46
N PHE A 16 5.07 -8.63 5.77
CA PHE A 16 5.46 -8.37 4.38
C PHE A 16 4.25 -8.46 3.42
N PRO A 17 4.32 -7.79 2.25
CA PRO A 17 3.29 -7.90 1.21
C PRO A 17 3.12 -9.34 0.75
N HIS A 18 1.87 -9.73 0.49
CA HIS A 18 1.50 -11.07 0.04
C HIS A 18 0.30 -10.99 -0.92
N LEU A 19 -0.15 -12.13 -1.47
CA LEU A 19 -1.25 -12.15 -2.44
C LEU A 19 -2.51 -11.41 -1.95
N GLY A 20 -2.85 -11.56 -0.67
CA GLY A 20 -3.98 -10.85 -0.06
C GLY A 20 -3.88 -9.32 -0.04
N SER A 21 -2.67 -8.72 0.03
CA SER A 21 -2.53 -7.26 -0.12
C SER A 21 -2.47 -6.86 -1.58
N LEU A 22 -1.81 -7.67 -2.42
CA LEU A 22 -1.64 -7.41 -3.85
C LEU A 22 -2.96 -7.47 -4.64
N TYR A 23 -3.82 -8.45 -4.35
CA TYR A 23 -5.09 -8.65 -5.05
C TYR A 23 -5.99 -7.39 -5.04
N PRO A 24 -6.35 -6.80 -3.88
CA PRO A 24 -7.16 -5.59 -3.87
C PRO A 24 -6.46 -4.40 -4.52
N THR A 25 -5.12 -4.28 -4.44
CA THR A 25 -4.36 -3.22 -5.10
C THR A 25 -4.45 -3.32 -6.63
N ILE A 26 -4.30 -4.52 -7.19
CA ILE A 26 -4.42 -4.76 -8.63
C ILE A 26 -5.84 -4.44 -9.11
N VAL A 27 -6.87 -4.83 -8.35
CA VAL A 27 -8.26 -4.53 -8.70
C VAL A 27 -8.50 -3.02 -8.71
N ALA A 28 -8.05 -2.31 -7.67
CA ALA A 28 -8.18 -0.85 -7.58
C ALA A 28 -7.45 -0.12 -8.74
N ASP A 29 -6.21 -0.52 -9.05
CA ASP A 29 -5.45 0.07 -10.15
C ASP A 29 -6.08 -0.24 -11.52
N SER A 30 -6.64 -1.44 -11.70
CA SER A 30 -7.37 -1.81 -12.92
C SER A 30 -8.58 -0.91 -13.15
N LEU A 31 -9.36 -0.64 -12.08
CA LEU A 31 -10.47 0.31 -12.14
C LEU A 31 -9.98 1.73 -12.46
N ARG A 32 -8.95 2.21 -11.77
CA ARG A 32 -8.34 3.52 -12.06
C ARG A 32 -7.97 3.66 -13.54
N ARG A 33 -7.26 2.68 -14.11
CA ARG A 33 -6.87 2.68 -15.53
C ARG A 33 -8.09 2.68 -16.45
N HIS A 34 -9.12 1.91 -16.13
CA HIS A 34 -10.36 1.84 -16.90
C HIS A 34 -11.09 3.18 -16.97
N TYR A 35 -11.17 3.92 -15.85
CA TYR A 35 -11.78 5.26 -15.81
C TYR A 35 -10.91 6.32 -16.48
N ARG A 36 -9.58 6.27 -16.29
CA ARG A 36 -8.64 7.17 -16.97
C ARG A 36 -8.73 7.05 -18.50
N GLN A 37 -8.84 5.83 -19.03
CA GLN A 37 -9.07 5.58 -20.46
C GLN A 37 -10.36 6.19 -21.00
N ARG A 38 -11.34 6.51 -20.14
CA ARG A 38 -12.62 7.13 -20.50
C ARG A 38 -12.64 8.64 -20.31
N GLY A 39 -11.48 9.26 -20.06
CA GLY A 39 -11.36 10.71 -19.87
C GLY A 39 -11.82 11.22 -18.51
N TYR A 40 -11.80 10.36 -17.47
CA TYR A 40 -11.99 10.80 -16.09
C TYR A 40 -10.66 11.26 -15.52
N GLU A 41 -10.70 12.31 -14.70
CA GLU A 41 -9.60 12.58 -13.77
C GLU A 41 -9.62 11.52 -12.68
N THR A 42 -8.51 10.84 -12.46
CA THR A 42 -8.45 9.72 -11.52
C THR A 42 -7.46 9.97 -10.41
N TYR A 43 -7.83 9.61 -9.18
CA TYR A 43 -6.93 9.58 -8.04
C TYR A 43 -7.01 8.20 -7.38
N PHE A 44 -5.86 7.68 -6.92
CA PHE A 44 -5.76 6.39 -6.25
C PHE A 44 -4.97 6.55 -4.96
N LEU A 45 -5.58 6.20 -3.83
CA LEU A 45 -4.94 6.22 -2.52
C LEU A 45 -4.81 4.81 -1.95
N THR A 46 -3.61 4.45 -1.52
CA THR A 46 -3.32 3.23 -0.77
C THR A 46 -2.48 3.58 0.46
N GLY A 47 -1.96 2.61 1.21
CA GLY A 47 -1.21 2.92 2.42
C GLY A 47 -0.90 1.74 3.32
N THR A 48 -0.24 2.05 4.42
CA THR A 48 0.10 1.14 5.50
C THR A 48 -0.46 1.63 6.83
N ASP A 49 -0.95 0.70 7.66
CA ASP A 49 -1.27 0.95 9.06
C ASP A 49 -0.04 0.61 9.92
N GLU A 50 0.68 1.65 10.33
CA GLU A 50 1.99 1.58 10.98
C GLU A 50 1.92 1.59 12.51
N HIS A 51 0.72 1.65 13.08
CA HIS A 51 0.55 1.72 14.53
C HIS A 51 0.06 0.39 15.12
N GLY A 52 0.30 0.20 16.42
CA GLY A 52 -0.25 -0.91 17.19
C GLY A 52 0.78 -1.73 17.96
N ILE A 53 0.31 -2.38 19.03
CA ILE A 53 1.15 -3.14 19.97
C ILE A 53 1.92 -4.29 19.32
N ASN A 54 1.40 -4.85 18.23
CA ASN A 54 2.05 -5.95 17.51
C ASN A 54 3.32 -5.48 16.80
N ILE A 55 3.33 -4.27 16.23
CA ILE A 55 4.53 -3.69 15.60
C ILE A 55 5.59 -3.45 16.65
N GLN A 56 5.21 -2.90 17.81
CA GLN A 56 6.13 -2.72 18.94
C GLN A 56 6.74 -4.05 19.39
N ARG A 57 5.93 -5.09 19.63
CA ARG A 57 6.42 -6.42 20.04
C ARG A 57 7.35 -7.06 19.01
N LEU A 58 7.09 -6.87 17.71
CA LEU A 58 7.93 -7.38 16.64
C LEU A 58 9.27 -6.63 16.56
N ALA A 59 9.24 -5.31 16.72
CA ALA A 59 10.43 -4.47 16.76
C ALA A 59 11.32 -4.81 17.97
N GLU A 60 10.73 -4.97 19.16
CA GLU A 60 11.42 -5.41 20.38
C GLU A 60 12.11 -6.77 20.19
N ARG A 61 11.42 -7.74 19.58
CA ARG A 61 12.00 -9.07 19.27
C ARG A 61 13.19 -9.00 18.31
N ARG A 62 13.21 -8.00 17.42
CA ARG A 62 14.29 -7.77 16.46
C ARG A 62 15.38 -6.81 16.99
N GLY A 63 15.22 -6.25 18.18
CA GLY A 63 16.15 -5.28 18.76
C GLY A 63 16.21 -3.95 18.00
N ILE A 64 15.12 -3.55 17.32
CA ILE A 64 15.03 -2.30 16.56
C ILE A 64 13.86 -1.44 17.06
N THR A 65 13.82 -0.17 16.65
CA THR A 65 12.69 0.71 16.98
C THR A 65 11.44 0.37 16.16
N PRO A 66 10.21 0.62 16.67
CA PRO A 66 8.97 0.43 15.91
C PRO A 66 8.97 1.17 14.57
N LYS A 67 9.56 2.37 14.54
CA LYS A 67 9.71 3.15 13.31
C LYS A 67 10.59 2.44 12.27
N GLN A 68 11.75 1.93 12.67
CA GLN A 68 12.62 1.18 11.75
C GLN A 68 11.93 -0.06 11.19
N TYR A 69 11.15 -0.77 12.02
CA TYR A 69 10.36 -1.91 11.57
C TYR A 69 9.30 -1.49 10.55
N ALA A 70 8.52 -0.46 10.85
CA ALA A 70 7.50 0.05 9.92
C ALA A 70 8.13 0.52 8.60
N ASP A 71 9.23 1.29 8.65
CA ASP A 71 9.95 1.78 7.48
C ASP A 71 10.46 0.61 6.59
N GLU A 72 10.93 -0.50 7.18
CA GLU A 72 11.34 -1.73 6.46
C GLU A 72 10.16 -2.36 5.70
N ILE A 73 9.02 -2.52 6.38
CA ILE A 73 7.82 -3.13 5.78
C ILE A 73 7.26 -2.24 4.68
N VAL A 74 7.16 -0.92 4.91
CA VAL A 74 6.71 0.05 3.90
C VAL A 74 7.60 -0.01 2.66
N ALA A 75 8.93 -0.03 2.82
CA ALA A 75 9.85 -0.17 1.70
C ALA A 75 9.61 -1.46 0.91
N SER A 76 9.29 -2.56 1.59
CA SER A 76 8.92 -3.82 0.93
C SER A 76 7.61 -3.70 0.13
N PHE A 77 6.59 -3.02 0.66
CA PHE A 77 5.35 -2.75 -0.07
C PHE A 77 5.61 -1.92 -1.33
N LYS A 78 6.35 -0.81 -1.21
CA LYS A 78 6.73 0.05 -2.34
C LYS A 78 7.43 -0.73 -3.44
N LYS A 79 8.42 -1.54 -3.05
CA LYS A 79 9.18 -2.38 -3.97
C LYS A 79 8.28 -3.37 -4.69
N THR A 80 7.48 -4.15 -3.96
CA THR A 80 6.59 -5.14 -4.57
C THR A 80 5.57 -4.46 -5.48
N PHE A 81 4.94 -3.37 -5.07
CA PHE A 81 3.99 -2.66 -5.92
C PHE A 81 4.66 -2.11 -7.19
N GLY A 82 5.87 -1.57 -7.09
CA GLY A 82 6.67 -1.15 -8.25
C GLY A 82 6.99 -2.31 -9.21
N GLU A 83 7.36 -3.49 -8.69
CA GLU A 83 7.62 -4.70 -9.51
C GLU A 83 6.37 -5.17 -10.28
N PHE A 84 5.17 -4.92 -9.76
CA PHE A 84 3.89 -5.20 -10.43
C PHE A 84 3.37 -4.02 -11.28
N GLY A 85 4.13 -2.91 -11.38
CA GLY A 85 3.74 -1.72 -12.13
C GLY A 85 2.54 -0.96 -11.55
N LEU A 86 2.33 -1.07 -10.24
CA LEU A 86 1.31 -0.37 -9.47
C LEU A 86 1.82 1.00 -9.01
N ASP A 87 0.89 1.88 -8.61
CA ASP A 87 1.20 3.23 -8.15
C ASP A 87 1.97 3.22 -6.82
N THR A 88 3.06 4.01 -6.73
CA THR A 88 3.93 4.13 -5.56
C THR A 88 4.12 5.58 -5.08
N GLU A 89 3.25 6.50 -5.48
CA GLU A 89 3.33 7.91 -5.05
C GLU A 89 2.33 8.22 -3.93
N HIS A 90 1.18 7.56 -3.94
CA HIS A 90 0.02 7.91 -3.09
C HIS A 90 -0.25 6.86 -2.00
N GLY A 91 0.79 6.52 -1.23
CA GLY A 91 0.74 5.55 -0.13
C GLY A 91 1.08 4.11 -0.52
N GLY A 92 1.45 3.90 -1.79
CA GLY A 92 2.38 2.86 -2.20
C GLY A 92 3.75 3.48 -2.37
#